data_AF-A0AAU8SEE3-F1
#
_entry.id   AF-A0AAU8SEE3-F1
#
_cell.length_a   1.000
_cell.length_b   1.000
_cell.length_c   1.000
_cell.angle_alpha   90.00
_cell.angle_beta   90.00
_cell.angle_gamma   90.00
#
_symmetry.space_group_name_H-M   'P 1'
#
loop_
_entity.id
_entity.type
_entity.pdbx_description
1 polymer ?
#
loop_
_entity_poly.entity_id
_entity_poly.type
_entity_poly.pdbx_seq_one_letter_code
_entity_poly.pdbx_strand_id
1 'polypeptide(L)' 'MIRKRIEEHFGWGKTVGRIRQTVYRGIKRVDQHFKLTMLASNLTRMARILAAVPQGAVK' A
#
# COMPACT_ATOMS: atom_id res chain seq x y z
N MET A 1 -16.56 -6.82 2.32
CA MET A 1 -15.61 -5.91 3.02
C MET A 1 -14.14 -6.30 2.83
N ILE A 2 -13.76 -7.58 2.97
CA ILE A 2 -12.35 -8.03 2.90
C ILE A 2 -11.77 -7.91 1.48
N ARG A 3 -12.50 -8.38 0.44
CA ARG A 3 -12.08 -8.32 -0.97
C ARG A 3 -11.70 -6.90 -1.41
N LYS A 4 -12.53 -5.90 -1.08
CA LYS A 4 -12.30 -4.50 -1.43
C LYS A 4 -10.97 -3.96 -0.86
N ARG A 5 -10.66 -4.24 0.41
CA ARG A 5 -9.40 -3.77 1.02
C ARG A 5 -8.17 -4.38 0.35
N ILE A 6 -8.26 -5.65 -0.04
CA ILE A 6 -7.19 -6.33 -0.76
C ILE A 6 -7.02 -5.68 -2.14
N GLU A 7 -8.11 -5.56 -2.90
CA GLU A 7 -8.10 -4.97 -4.25
C GLU A 7 -7.58 -3.53 -4.28
N GLU A 8 -7.86 -2.71 -3.26
CA GLU A 8 -7.33 -1.34 -3.15
C GLU A 8 -5.79 -1.30 -3.08
N HIS A 9 -5.16 -2.17 -2.26
CA HIS A 9 -3.70 -2.22 -2.15
C HIS A 9 -3.06 -2.74 -3.44
N PHE A 10 -3.65 -3.76 -4.06
CA PHE A 10 -3.20 -4.28 -5.34
C PHE A 10 -3.38 -3.27 -6.49
N GLY A 11 -4.47 -2.51 -6.50
CA GLY A 11 -4.71 -1.43 -7.46
C GLY A 11 -3.66 -0.33 -7.31
N TRP A 12 -3.43 0.13 -6.09
CA TRP A 12 -2.42 1.16 -5.80
C TRP A 12 -1.00 0.69 -6.14
N GLY A 13 -0.64 -0.55 -5.77
CA GLY A 13 0.66 -1.12 -6.06
C GLY A 13 0.95 -1.31 -7.57
N LYS A 14 -0.09 -1.55 -8.38
CA LYS A 14 0.05 -1.62 -9.85
C LYS A 14 0.32 -0.24 -10.46
N THR A 15 -0.31 0.81 -9.95
CA THR A 15 -0.21 2.17 -10.49
C THR A 15 1.00 2.92 -9.93
N VAL A 16 1.13 3.00 -8.60
CA VAL A 16 2.19 3.77 -7.92
C VAL A 16 3.43 2.92 -7.68
N GLY A 17 3.25 1.67 -7.25
CA GLY A 17 4.35 0.74 -6.99
C GLY A 17 4.98 0.10 -8.22
N ARG A 18 4.50 0.43 -9.44
CA ARG A 18 4.98 -0.13 -10.72
C ARG A 18 5.03 -1.66 -10.76
N ILE A 19 4.24 -2.38 -9.95
CA ILE A 19 4.24 -3.85 -9.92
C ILE A 19 3.83 -4.43 -11.29
N ARG A 20 2.99 -3.71 -12.06
CA ARG A 20 2.57 -4.11 -13.42
C ARG A 20 3.73 -4.11 -14.43
N GLN A 21 4.77 -3.31 -14.18
CA GLN A 21 5.94 -3.15 -15.05
C GLN A 21 7.21 -3.10 -14.18
N THR A 22 7.49 -4.21 -13.50
CA THR A 22 8.67 -4.30 -12.63
C THR A 22 9.95 -4.21 -13.45
N VAL A 23 10.89 -3.38 -12.99
CA VAL A 23 12.23 -3.23 -13.59
C VAL A 23 13.25 -4.20 -12.97
N TYR A 24 12.85 -4.92 -11.91
CA TYR A 24 13.72 -5.85 -11.21
C TYR A 24 13.73 -7.22 -11.89
N ARG A 25 14.92 -7.81 -12.00
CA ARG A 25 15.12 -9.18 -12.51
C ARG A 25 15.36 -10.16 -11.36
N GLY A 26 14.73 -11.33 -11.45
CA GLY A 26 14.83 -12.41 -10.47
C GLY A 26 13.77 -12.34 -9.36
N ILE A 27 13.26 -13.51 -8.98
CA ILE A 27 12.13 -13.65 -8.04
C ILE A 27 12.40 -12.96 -6.70
N LYS A 28 13.62 -13.09 -6.14
CA LYS A 28 13.99 -12.49 -4.85
C LYS A 28 13.84 -10.96 -4.85
N ARG A 29 14.27 -10.28 -5.92
CA ARG A 29 14.21 -8.81 -6.00
C ARG A 29 12.79 -8.32 -6.24
N VAL A 30 12.02 -9.05 -7.07
CA VAL A 30 10.61 -8.76 -7.29
C VAL A 30 9.79 -8.97 -6.01
N ASP A 31 10.07 -10.01 -5.24
CA ASP A 31 9.42 -10.28 -3.94
C ASP A 31 9.69 -9.18 -2.91
N GLN A 32 10.95 -8.73 -2.78
CA GLN A 32 11.30 -7.61 -1.90
C GLN A 32 10.56 -6.32 -2.31
N HIS A 33 10.55 -5.99 -3.61
CA HIS A 33 9.84 -4.83 -4.13
C HIS A 33 8.33 -4.88 -3.87
N PHE A 34 7.74 -6.06 -4.07
CA PHE A 34 6.32 -6.30 -3.81
C PHE A 34 5.98 -6.06 -2.32
N LYS A 35 6.77 -6.65 -1.40
CA LYS A 35 6.57 -6.51 0.05
C LYS A 35 6.69 -5.05 0.49
N LEU A 36 7.70 -4.33 0.02
CA LEU A 36 7.88 -2.90 0.32
C LEU A 36 6.71 -2.05 -0.18
N THR A 37 6.22 -2.33 -1.39
CA THR A 37 5.06 -1.63 -1.96
C THR A 37 3.79 -1.85 -1.12
N MET A 38 3.54 -3.09 -0.69
CA MET A 38 2.37 -3.42 0.13
C MET A 38 2.46 -2.78 1.53
N LEU A 39 3.66 -2.75 2.12
CA LEU A 39 3.91 -2.07 3.38
C LEU A 39 3.66 -0.55 3.26
N ALA A 40 4.16 0.09 2.21
CA ALA A 40 3.95 1.51 1.95
C ALA A 40 2.47 1.86 1.77
N SER A 41 1.72 1.01 1.05
CA SER A 41 0.27 1.18 0.87
C SER A 41 -0.48 1.09 2.20
N ASN A 42 -0.12 0.12 3.06
CA ASN A 42 -0.72 -0.01 4.39
C ASN A 42 -0.38 1.18 5.30
N LEU A 43 0.87 1.66 5.30
CA LEU A 43 1.28 2.84 6.05
C LEU A 43 0.52 4.10 5.59
N THR A 44 0.38 4.30 4.29
CA THR A 44 -0.39 5.41 3.72
C THR A 44 -1.85 5.35 4.18
N ARG A 45 -2.43 4.15 4.22
CA ARG A 45 -3.79 3.96 4.76
C ARG A 45 -3.87 4.33 6.24
N MET A 46 -2.92 3.87 7.06
CA MET A 46 -2.87 4.21 8.48
C MET A 46 -2.73 5.72 8.70
N ALA A 47 -1.83 6.38 7.96
CA ALA A 47 -1.68 7.84 8.01
C ALA A 47 -2.97 8.58 7.64
N ARG A 48 -3.69 8.11 6.62
CA ARG A 48 -5.00 8.68 6.24
C ARG A 48 -6.07 8.48 7.30
N ILE A 49 -6.09 7.32 7.97
CA ILE A 49 -7.01 7.06 9.08
C ILE A 49 -6.70 8.03 10.23
N LEU A 50 -5.43 8.16 10.60
CA LEU A 50 -4.99 9.09 11.66
C LEU A 50 -5.34 10.55 11.32
N ALA A 51 -5.15 10.96 10.07
CA ALA A 51 -5.51 12.30 9.62
C ALA A 51 -7.04 12.54 9.53
N ALA A 52 -7.81 11.48 9.30
CA ALA A 52 -9.28 11.54 9.24
C ALA A 52 -9.94 11.44 10.63
N VAL A 53 -9.21 11.06 11.69
CA VAL A 53 -9.69 11.23 13.06
C VAL A 53 -9.87 12.73 13.32
N PRO A 54 -11.08 13.21 13.62
CA PRO A 54 -11.28 14.63 13.93
C PRO A 54 -10.41 14.96 15.14
N GLN A 55 -9.59 16.00 15.00
CA GLN A 55 -8.69 16.55 16.03
C GLN A 55 -9.43 17.05 17.30
N GLY A 56 -10.73 16.76 17.46
CA GLY A 56 -11.58 17.13 18.59
C GLY A 56 -11.72 16.08 19.69
N ALA A 57 -11.09 14.91 19.56
CA ALA A 57 -11.07 13.87 20.63
C ALA A 57 -9.77 13.87 21.46
N VAL A 58 -8.86 14.81 21.19
CA VAL A 58 -7.70 15.09 22.03
C VAL A 58 -7.99 16.42 22.74
N LYS A 59 -8.78 16.33 23.81
CA LYS A 59 -8.86 17.33 24.88
C LYS A 59 -8.32 16.68 26.15
#